data_AF-A0A0S3TMD2-F1
#
_entry.id   AF-A0A0S3TMD2-F1
#
_cell.length_a   1.000
_cell.length_b   1.000
_cell.length_c   1.000
_cell.angle_alpha   90.00
_cell.angle_beta   90.00
_cell.angle_gamma   90.00
#
_symmetry.space_group_name_H-M   'P 1'
#
loop_
_entity.id
_entity.type
_entity.pdbx_description
1 polymer ?
#
loop_
_entity_poly.entity_id
_entity_poly.type
_entity_poly.pdbx_seq_one_letter_code
_entity_poly.pdbx_strand_id
1 'polypeptide(L)'
;MKILVVEDDLELLEPLNTVLSRAGHVVDGVDNCEIATGLISEQDYDLLILDWILPTGSGINLCQQYPFYGKNVSCTNAHRQGQYLR
;
A
#
# COMPACT_ATOMS: atom_id res chain seq x y z
N MET A 1 3.16 15.13 -2.87
CA MET A 1 2.30 14.05 -3.38
C MET A 1 1.67 13.37 -2.20
N LYS A 2 0.42 12.94 -2.35
CA LYS A 2 -0.28 12.15 -1.35
C LYS A 2 -0.18 10.68 -1.71
N ILE A 3 0.32 9.86 -0.80
CA ILE A 3 0.61 8.45 -1.02
C ILE A 3 -0.18 7.64 0.00
N LEU A 4 -0.88 6.60 -0.46
CA LEU A 4 -1.48 5.59 0.41
C LEU A 4 -0.59 4.35 0.39
N VAL A 5 -0.21 3.88 1.56
CA VAL A 5 0.51 2.62 1.75
C VAL A 5 -0.41 1.63 2.45
N VAL A 6 -0.59 0.44 1.87
CA VAL A 6 -1.35 -0.67 2.46
C VAL A 6 -0.41 -1.84 2.68
N GLU A 7 -0.03 -2.06 3.94
CA GLU A 7 0.99 -3.03 4.37
C GLU A 7 0.60 -3.53 5.77
N ASP A 8 0.36 -4.83 5.93
CA ASP A 8 -0.07 -5.42 7.20
C ASP A 8 1.10 -5.64 8.17
N ASP A 9 2.34 -5.69 7.67
CA ASP A 9 3.53 -5.70 8.50
C ASP A 9 3.88 -4.28 8.99
N LEU A 10 3.53 -3.97 10.23
CA LEU A 10 3.84 -2.68 10.86
C LEU A 10 5.34 -2.39 10.93
N GLU A 11 6.20 -3.43 11.00
CA GLU A 11 7.65 -3.25 11.00
C GLU A 11 8.18 -2.79 9.64
N LEU A 12 7.43 -3.03 8.56
CA LEU A 12 7.70 -2.49 7.22
C LEU A 12 7.00 -1.15 6.98
N LEU A 13 5.77 -1.00 7.47
CA LEU A 13 4.95 0.19 7.28
C LEU A 13 5.59 1.44 7.91
N GLU A 14 6.10 1.34 9.14
CA GLU A 14 6.68 2.48 9.86
C GLU A 14 7.94 3.07 9.18
N PRO A 15 8.96 2.27 8.81
CA PRO A 15 10.10 2.75 8.05
C PRO A 15 9.70 3.36 6.70
N LEU A 16 8.75 2.73 5.99
CA LEU A 16 8.31 3.22 4.68
C LEU A 16 7.64 4.59 4.81
N ASN A 17 6.73 4.72 5.78
CA ASN A 17 6.08 6.00 6.07
C ASN A 17 7.11 7.07 6.44
N THR A 18 8.09 6.73 7.27
CA THR A 18 9.17 7.63 7.67
C THR A 18 9.99 8.11 6.46
N VAL A 19 10.41 7.20 5.58
CA VAL A 19 11.25 7.53 4.41
C VAL A 19 10.48 8.38 3.41
N LEU A 20 9.25 8.01 3.09
CA LEU A 20 8.41 8.74 2.14
C LEU A 20 8.02 10.13 2.69
N SER A 21 7.71 10.22 3.98
CA SER A 21 7.45 11.51 4.64
C SER A 21 8.69 12.41 4.63
N ARG A 22 9.88 11.86 4.90
CA ARG A 22 11.16 12.59 4.79
C ARG A 22 11.47 13.04 3.36
N ALA A 23 10.96 12.36 2.35
CA ALA A 23 11.06 12.78 0.95
C ALA A 23 10.09 13.93 0.59
N GLY A 24 9.29 14.42 1.54
CA GLY A 24 8.34 15.52 1.33
C GLY A 24 6.98 15.07 0.80
N HIS A 25 6.60 13.82 1.05
CA HIS A 25 5.29 13.28 0.70
C HIS A 25 4.36 13.27 1.91
N VAL A 26 3.05 13.40 1.66
CA VAL A 26 2.02 13.15 2.67
C VAL A 26 1.65 11.69 2.53
N VAL A 27 1.83 10.91 3.59
CA VAL A 27 1.73 9.46 3.53
C VAL A 27 0.67 9.01 4.54
N ASP A 28 -0.35 8.34 4.04
CA ASP A 28 -1.32 7.63 4.86
C ASP A 28 -0.95 6.15 4.82
N GLY A 29 -0.60 5.59 5.98
CA GLY A 29 -0.23 4.18 6.13
C GLY A 29 -1.35 3.42 6.82
N VAL A 30 -1.82 2.33 6.21
CA VAL A 30 -2.89 1.48 6.76
C VAL A 30 -2.51 0.01 6.64
N ASP A 31 -3.03 -0.81 7.55
CA ASP A 31 -2.69 -2.23 7.68
C ASP A 31 -3.72 -3.18 7.03
N ASN A 32 -4.80 -2.63 6.45
CA ASN A 32 -5.84 -3.45 5.85
C ASN A 32 -6.58 -2.75 4.70
N CYS A 33 -7.15 -3.58 3.82
CA CYS A 33 -7.85 -3.14 2.61
C CYS A 33 -9.12 -2.33 2.88
N GLU A 34 -9.80 -2.55 4.00
CA GLU A 34 -11.10 -1.91 4.28
C GLU A 34 -10.90 -0.42 4.59
N ILE A 35 -9.92 -0.10 5.43
CA ILE A 35 -9.53 1.29 5.70
C ILE A 35 -9.02 1.94 4.42
N ALA A 36 -8.18 1.23 3.64
CA ALA A 36 -7.68 1.73 2.37
C ALA A 36 -8.82 2.11 1.40
N THR A 37 -9.83 1.26 1.28
CA THR A 37 -11.02 1.50 0.44
C THR A 37 -11.77 2.75 0.87
N GLY A 38 -11.98 2.92 2.19
CA GLY A 38 -12.60 4.12 2.75
C GLY A 38 -11.83 5.38 2.40
N LEU A 39 -10.51 5.37 2.61
CA LEU A 39 -9.65 6.52 2.32
C LEU A 39 -9.62 6.88 0.83
N ILE A 40 -9.52 5.89 -0.05
CA ILE A 40 -9.55 6.11 -1.51
C ILE A 40 -10.91 6.70 -1.95
N SER A 41 -12.00 6.33 -1.28
CA SER A 41 -13.33 6.86 -1.61
C SER A 41 -13.55 8.31 -1.16
N GLU A 42 -12.83 8.76 -0.13
CA GLU A 42 -12.97 10.09 0.45
C GLU A 42 -11.93 11.09 -0.08
N GLN A 43 -10.79 10.59 -0.59
CA GLN A 43 -9.60 11.39 -0.83
C GLN A 43 -8.87 10.92 -2.10
N ASP A 44 -8.35 11.88 -2.86
CA ASP A 44 -7.51 11.58 -4.02
C ASP A 44 -6.06 11.33 -3.60
N TYR A 45 -5.49 10.22 -4.09
CA TYR A 45 -4.07 9.87 -3.91
C TYR A 45 -3.31 10.01 -5.23
N ASP A 46 -2.05 10.42 -5.17
CA ASP A 46 -1.16 10.48 -6.35
C ASP A 46 -0.49 9.12 -6.63
N LEU A 47 -0.40 8.26 -5.60
CA LEU A 47 0.27 6.97 -5.65
C LEU A 47 -0.33 6.02 -4.60
N LEU A 48 -0.57 4.78 -5.00
CA LEU A 48 -0.88 3.66 -4.11
C LEU A 48 0.31 2.70 -4.07
N ILE A 49 0.76 2.35 -2.87
CA ILE A 49 1.72 1.29 -2.61
C ILE A 49 0.96 0.21 -1.85
N LEU A 50 0.79 -0.96 -2.46
CA LEU A 50 -0.01 -2.05 -1.92
C LEU A 50 0.83 -3.31 -1.82
N ASP A 51 0.72 -4.04 -0.71
CA ASP A 51 1.18 -5.43 -0.68
C ASP A 51 0.21 -6.34 -1.46
N TRP A 52 0.77 -7.37 -2.08
CA TRP A 52 0.05 -8.33 -2.89
C TRP A 52 -0.86 -9.21 -2.02
N ILE A 53 -0.32 -9.69 -0.91
CA ILE A 53 -0.97 -10.62 0.02
C ILE A 53 -1.39 -9.82 1.23
N LEU A 54 -2.68 -9.54 1.36
CA LEU A 54 -3.23 -8.86 2.54
C LEU A 54 -4.18 -9.81 3.28
N PRO A 55 -4.24 -9.78 4.62
CA PRO A 55 -5.06 -10.71 5.39
C PRO A 55 -6.56 -10.59 5.09
N THR A 56 -7.02 -9.40 4.68
CA THR A 56 -8.44 -9.10 4.38
C THR A 56 -8.75 -9.08 2.88
N GLY A 57 -7.80 -9.41 2.00
CA GLY A 57 -8.02 -9.42 0.55
C GLY A 57 -6.74 -9.56 -0.29
N SER A 58 -6.73 -8.97 -1.48
CA SER A 58 -5.50 -8.86 -2.28
C SER A 58 -5.39 -7.42 -2.76
N GLY A 59 -4.21 -6.81 -2.64
CA GLY A 59 -3.94 -5.47 -3.18
C GLY A 59 -4.25 -5.36 -4.68
N ILE A 60 -4.27 -6.49 -5.39
CA ILE A 60 -4.71 -6.59 -6.78
C ILE A 60 -6.19 -6.21 -6.95
N ASN A 61 -7.06 -6.65 -6.03
CA ASN A 61 -8.48 -6.33 -6.10
C ASN A 61 -8.70 -4.82 -5.92
N LEU A 62 -7.95 -4.17 -5.03
CA LEU A 62 -7.94 -2.72 -4.87
C LEU A 62 -7.47 -2.02 -6.16
N CYS A 63 -6.38 -2.48 -6.78
CA CYS A 63 -5.92 -1.96 -8.07
C CYS A 63 -6.95 -2.11 -9.20
N GLN A 64 -7.73 -3.19 -9.19
CA GLN A 64 -8.76 -3.43 -10.21
C GLN A 64 -10.02 -2.58 -9.97
N GLN A 65 -10.40 -2.37 -8.71
CA GLN A 65 -11.58 -1.58 -8.34
C GLN A 65 -11.35 -0.07 -8.52
N TYR A 66 -10.12 0.38 -8.31
CA TYR A 66 -9.71 1.77 -8.48
C TYR A 66 -8.65 1.85 -9.59
N PRO A 67 -9.06 1.77 -10.87
CA PRO A 67 -8.14 1.92 -11.98
C PRO A 67 -7.58 3.34 -11.97
N PHE A 68 -6.39 3.50 -11.40
CA PHE A 68 -5.66 4.76 -11.36
C PHE A 68 -5.19 5.14 -12.77
N TYR A 69 -6.00 5.97 -13.44
CA TYR A 69 -5.70 6.57 -14.74
C TYR A 69 -4.72 7.74 -14.58
N GLY A 70 -3.48 7.43 -14.22
CA GLY A 70 -2.40 8.41 -14.21
C GLY A 70 -1.48 8.26 -13.02
N LYS A 71 -0.22 7.92 -13.31
CA LYS A 71 0.95 7.87 -12.42
C LYS A 71 1.10 6.58 -11.60
N ASN A 72 1.85 5.65 -12.21
CA ASN A 72 2.68 4.60 -11.61
C ASN A 72 2.13 3.91 -10.35
N VAL A 73 1.22 2.97 -10.50
CA VAL A 73 0.94 1.98 -9.45
C VAL A 73 2.12 1.01 -9.38
N SER A 74 2.82 0.96 -8.24
CA SER A 74 3.96 0.06 -8.02
C SER A 74 3.59 -0.98 -6.97
N CYS A 75 3.16 -2.17 -7.41
CA CYS A 75 3.00 -3.33 -6.54
C CYS A 75 4.39 -3.93 -6.27
N THR A 76 4.97 -3.68 -5.10
CA THR A 76 6.29 -4.23 -4.74
C THR A 76 6.13 -5.49 -3.90
N ASN A 77 6.51 -6.65 -4.45
CA ASN A 77 6.72 -7.88 -3.68
C ASN A 77 7.98 -7.74 -2.82
N ALA A 78 7.83 -7.73 -1.49
CA ALA A 78 8.96 -7.92 -0.57
C ALA A 78 9.16 -9.38 -0.14
N HIS A 79 8.41 -10.36 -0.70
CA HIS A 79 8.61 -11.76 -0.34
C HIS A 79 9.41 -12.56 -1.37
N ARG A 80 10.72 -12.59 -1.15
CA ARG A 80 11.64 -13.63 -1.59
C ARG A 80 11.06 -14.98 -1.12
N GLN A 81 10.51 -15.79 -2.04
CA GLN A 81 10.13 -17.17 -1.75
C GLN A 81 11.35 -17.93 -1.21
N GLY A 82 11.29 -18.37 0.06
CA GLY A 82 12.24 -19.35 0.58
C GLY A 82 12.54 -19.23 2.07
N GLN A 83 11.59 -19.57 2.94
CA GLN A 83 11.79 -20.35 4.18
C GLN A 83 10.53 -20.29 5.07
N TYR A 84 9.55 -21.14 4.77
CA TYR A 84 8.56 -21.58 5.78
C TYR A 84 8.27 -23.07 5.55
N LEU A 85 9.33 -23.87 5.64
CA LEU A 85 9.24 -25.31 5.88
C LEU A 85 10.44 -25.70 6.76
N ARG A 86 10.30 -25.50 8.08
CA ARG A 86 10.76 -26.42 9.12
C ARG A 86 9.83 -26.31 10.32
#